data_AF-A0A1I4E9B1-F1
#
_entry.id   AF-A0A1I4E9B1-F1
#
_cell.length_a   1.000
_cell.length_b   1.000
_cell.length_c   1.000
_cell.angle_alpha   90.00
_cell.angle_beta   90.00
_cell.angle_gamma   90.00
#
_symmetry.space_group_name_H-M   'P 1'
#
loop_
_entity.id
_entity.type
_entity.pdbx_description
1 polymer ?
#
loop_
_entity_poly.entity_id
_entity_poly.type
_entity_poly.pdbx_seq_one_letter_code
_entity_poly.pdbx_strand_id
1 'polypeptide(L)' 'MLNGVDAKHALYREDGRWYNHLELFPGALFDAQGYVVFETQDDYGNCPQLRREKELNVTGGICNIPGYVRVR' A
#
# COMPACT_ATOMS: atom_id res chain seq x y z
N MET A 1 -3.02 -9.55 21.71
CA MET A 1 -3.88 -8.91 20.70
C MET A 1 -3.03 -8.80 19.45
N LEU A 2 -3.22 -9.68 18.46
CA LEU A 2 -2.61 -9.48 17.14
C LEU A 2 -3.52 -8.46 16.45
N ASN A 3 -3.16 -7.18 16.56
CA ASN A 3 -3.96 -6.09 16.00
C ASN A 3 -3.93 -6.23 14.47
N GLY A 4 -5.09 -6.49 13.88
CA GLY A 4 -5.25 -6.44 12.43
C GLY A 4 -4.96 -5.02 11.91
N VAL A 5 -4.62 -4.92 10.63
CA VAL A 5 -4.46 -3.63 9.96
C VAL A 5 -5.86 -3.02 9.78
N ASP A 6 -6.10 -1.85 10.38
CA ASP A 6 -7.37 -1.13 10.25
C ASP A 6 -7.43 -0.41 8.89
N ALA A 7 -7.98 -1.10 7.89
CA ALA A 7 -8.13 -0.58 6.54
C ALA A 7 -9.53 -0.89 5.99
N LYS A 8 -10.13 0.10 5.33
CA LYS A 8 -11.41 -0.03 4.62
C LYS A 8 -11.25 -0.69 3.25
N HIS A 9 -10.05 -0.66 2.70
CA HIS A 9 -9.70 -1.29 1.44
C HIS A 9 -8.26 -1.80 1.51
N ALA A 10 -8.06 -3.08 1.28
CA ALA A 10 -6.75 -3.71 1.26
C ALA A 10 -6.50 -4.43 -0.07
N LEU A 11 -5.30 -4.28 -0.61
CA LEU A 11 -4.86 -5.01 -1.80
C LEU A 11 -3.56 -5.75 -1.50
N TYR A 12 -3.43 -6.98 -2.03
CA TYR A 12 -2.24 -7.81 -1.84
C TYR A 12 -1.59 -8.16 -3.18
N ARG A 13 -0.25 -8.09 -3.20
CA ARG A 13 0.60 -8.60 -4.28
C ARG A 13 1.89 -9.13 -3.74
N GLU A 14 2.25 -10.35 -4.12
CA GLU A 14 3.44 -11.03 -3.59
C GLU A 14 4.73 -10.23 -3.75
N ASP A 15 4.95 -9.60 -4.91
CA ASP A 15 6.16 -8.84 -5.23
C ASP A 15 6.12 -7.36 -4.84
N GLY A 16 4.96 -6.88 -4.37
CA GLY A 16 4.77 -5.51 -3.92
C GLY A 16 4.72 -4.44 -5.02
N ARG A 17 4.62 -4.78 -6.32
CA ARG A 17 4.88 -3.81 -7.42
C ARG A 17 3.65 -3.31 -8.18
N TRP A 18 2.60 -4.10 -8.34
CA TRP A 18 1.50 -3.77 -9.26
C TRP A 18 0.11 -4.03 -8.68
N TYR A 19 -0.66 -3.00 -8.40
CA TYR A 19 -1.97 -3.11 -7.75
C TYR A 19 -3.09 -2.49 -8.58
N ASN A 20 -4.33 -2.82 -8.23
CA ASN A 20 -5.44 -1.92 -8.54
C ASN A 20 -5.32 -0.63 -7.71
N HIS A 21 -6.11 0.38 -8.04
CA HIS A 21 -6.12 1.62 -7.27
C HIS A 21 -6.88 1.43 -5.95
N LEU A 22 -6.37 2.01 -4.87
CA LEU A 22 -7.13 2.16 -3.64
C LEU A 22 -8.23 3.20 -3.83
N GLU A 23 -9.46 2.84 -3.44
CA GLU A 23 -10.65 3.67 -3.61
C GLU A 23 -11.27 4.12 -2.27
N LEU A 24 -10.93 3.47 -1.15
CA LEU A 24 -11.44 3.82 0.19
C LEU A 24 -10.27 3.92 1.18
N PHE A 25 -10.40 4.84 2.14
CA PHE A 25 -9.35 5.17 3.11
C PHE A 25 -9.84 5.10 4.57
N PRO A 26 -9.05 4.55 5.52
CA PRO A 26 -7.67 4.09 5.35
C PRO A 26 -7.53 2.91 4.39
N GLY A 27 -6.54 2.96 3.51
CA GLY A 27 -6.32 2.01 2.44
C GLY A 27 -4.94 1.37 2.58
N ALA A 28 -4.83 0.06 2.41
CA ALA A 28 -3.59 -0.68 2.66
C ALA A 28 -3.11 -1.46 1.44
N LEU A 29 -1.80 -1.42 1.20
CA LEU A 29 -1.11 -2.29 0.25
C LEU A 29 -0.26 -3.29 1.03
N PHE A 30 -0.37 -4.57 0.67
CA PHE A 30 0.37 -5.67 1.27
C PHE A 30 1.28 -6.34 0.25
N ASP A 31 2.42 -6.83 0.74
CA ASP A 31 3.31 -7.75 0.04
C ASP A 31 3.65 -8.96 0.90
N ALA A 32 4.47 -9.88 0.38
CA ALA A 32 4.83 -11.10 1.10
C ALA A 32 5.66 -10.85 2.39
N GLN A 33 6.13 -9.63 2.61
CA GLN A 33 7.06 -9.25 3.67
C GLN A 33 6.44 -8.28 4.69
N GLY A 34 5.33 -7.63 4.35
CA GLY A 34 4.74 -6.57 5.17
C GLY A 34 3.65 -5.77 4.46
N TYR A 35 3.44 -4.54 4.93
CA TYR A 35 2.36 -3.68 4.44
C TYR A 35 2.65 -2.19 4.63
N VAL A 36 1.90 -1.36 3.93
CA VAL A 36 1.82 0.10 4.15
C VAL A 36 0.36 0.53 4.18
N VAL A 37 0.03 1.48 5.06
CA VAL A 37 -1.31 2.06 5.19
C VAL A 37 -1.25 3.52 4.78
N PHE A 38 -2.21 3.92 3.95
CA PHE A 38 -2.52 5.30 3.62
C PHE A 38 -3.77 5.70 4.41
N GLU A 39 -3.62 6.59 5.38
CA GLU A 39 -4.74 7.01 6.25
C GLU A 39 -5.79 7.79 5.47
N THR A 40 -5.35 8.63 4.53
CA THR A 40 -6.21 9.48 3.71
C THR A 40 -5.95 9.32 2.21
N GLN A 41 -6.92 9.79 1.41
CA GLN A 41 -6.77 9.88 -0.03
C GLN A 41 -5.60 10.81 -0.43
N ASP A 42 -5.31 11.84 0.36
CA ASP A 42 -4.23 12.78 0.11
C ASP A 42 -2.86 12.13 0.37
N ASP A 43 -2.71 11.33 1.44
CA ASP A 43 -1.48 10.57 1.71
C ASP A 43 -1.16 9.61 0.57
N TYR A 44 -2.20 8.94 0.08
CA TYR A 44 -2.08 8.11 -1.12
C TYR A 44 -1.67 8.99 -2.29
N GLY A 45 -2.48 9.98 -2.66
CA GLY A 45 -2.31 10.83 -3.85
C GLY A 45 -0.93 11.50 -3.95
N ASN A 46 -0.38 11.95 -2.83
CA ASN A 46 0.90 12.66 -2.75
C ASN A 46 2.12 11.74 -2.57
N CYS A 47 1.94 10.42 -2.49
CA CYS A 47 3.04 9.48 -2.34
C CYS A 47 3.87 9.37 -3.64
N PRO A 48 5.15 9.80 -3.65
CA PRO A 48 5.96 9.89 -4.88
C PRO A 48 6.40 8.52 -5.43
N GLN A 49 6.34 7.45 -4.63
CA GLN A 49 6.65 6.08 -5.05
C GLN A 49 5.54 5.47 -5.92
N LEU A 50 4.35 6.07 -5.91
CA LEU A 50 3.16 5.60 -6.60
C LEU A 50 3.03 6.24 -7.99
N ARG A 51 3.03 5.41 -9.04
CA ARG A 51 2.71 5.84 -10.41
C ARG A 51 1.33 5.32 -10.76
N ARG A 52 0.41 6.24 -11.01
CA ARG A 52 -1.01 5.96 -11.25
C ARG A 52 -1.31 5.96 -12.73
N GLU A 53 -1.10 4.81 -13.36
CA GLU A 53 -1.46 4.57 -14.75
C GLU A 53 -2.76 3.75 -14.80
N LYS A 54 -2.92 2.88 -15.81
CA LYS A 54 -4.04 1.93 -15.88
C LYS A 54 -4.12 1.06 -14.61
N GLU A 55 -2.95 0.66 -14.10
CA GLU A 55 -2.77 0.03 -12.80
C GLU A 55 -1.85 0.90 -11.93
N LEU A 56 -1.88 0.67 -10.62
CA LEU A 56 -0.95 1.30 -9.70
C LEU A 56 0.39 0.59 -9.75
N ASN A 57 1.41 1.28 -10.23
CA ASN A 57 2.80 0.83 -10.17
C ASN A 57 3.50 1.43 -8.95
N VAL A 58 4.12 0.58 -8.15
CA VAL A 58 4.96 0.98 -7.01
C VAL A 58 6.42 0.78 -7.39
N THR A 59 7.12 1.88 -7.68
CA THR A 59 8.50 1.80 -8.17
C THR A 59 9.41 1.23 -7.08
N GLY A 60 9.97 0.05 -7.30
CA GLY A 60 10.80 -0.66 -6.32
C GLY A 60 10.02 -1.47 -5.28
N GLY A 61 8.69 -1.49 -5.35
CA GLY A 61 7.81 -2.20 -4.42
C GLY A 61 7.44 -1.39 -3.16
N ILE A 62 6.35 -1.79 -2.50
CA ILE A 62 5.81 -1.06 -1.33
C ILE A 62 6.79 -0.97 -0.15
N CYS A 63 7.79 -1.86 -0.07
CA CYS A 63 8.83 -1.82 0.95
C CYS A 63 9.69 -0.54 0.92
N ASN A 64 9.67 0.23 -0.18
CA ASN A 64 10.36 1.51 -0.30
C ASN A 64 9.49 2.73 0.03
N ILE A 65 8.24 2.52 0.45
CA ILE A 65 7.33 3.59 0.85
C ILE A 65 7.58 3.92 2.34
N PRO A 66 7.80 5.20 2.71
CA PRO A 66 7.85 5.62 4.10
C PRO A 66 6.62 5.15 4.87
N GLY A 67 6.84 4.56 6.05
CA GLY A 67 5.76 3.97 6.86
C GLY A 67 5.46 2.50 6.57
N TYR A 68 6.20 1.85 5.65
CA TYR A 68 6.13 0.40 5.47
C TYR A 68 6.49 -0.34 6.77
N VAL A 69 5.65 -1.30 7.15
CA VAL A 69 5.81 -2.17 8.32
C VAL A 69 6.18 -3.56 7.85
N ARG A 70 7.38 -4.03 8.23
CA ARG A 70 7.82 -5.40 7.98
C ARG A 70 7.25 -6.34 9.04
N VAL A 71 6.68 -7.46 8.61
CA VAL A 71 5.99 -8.44 9.49
C VAL A 71 6.72 -9.80 9.53
N ARG A 72 7.66 -10.03 8.60
CA ARG A 72 8.48 -11.24 8.51
C ARG A 72 9.96 -10.96 8.70
#